data_AF-A0A6P5CGR2-F1
#
_entry.id   AF-A0A6P5CGR2-F1
#
_cell.length_a   1.000
_cell.length_b   1.000
_cell.length_c   1.000
_cell.angle_alpha   90.00
_cell.angle_beta   90.00
_cell.angle_gamma   90.00
#
_symmetry.space_group_name_H-M   'P 1'
#
loop_
_entity.id
_entity.type
_entity.pdbx_description
1 polymer ?
#
loop_
_entity_poly.entity_id
_entity_poly.type
_entity_poly.pdbx_seq_one_letter_code
_entity_poly.pdbx_strand_id
1 'polypeptide(L)'
;MFSPGPEEHCAPNKEPVKYGELVVLGYNGALPNGDRGRRKSRFALYKRPKANGVKPSTVHVISTPQASKAISCKGQHSISYTLSRNQTVVVEYTHDKDTDMFQVGRSTESPIDFVVTDTISGSQNNDEAQITQSTISRFACRIVCDRNEPYTARIFAAGFDSSKNIFLGEKAAKWKNPDGHMDGLTTNGVLVMHPRGGFTEESQPGVWREISVCGDVYTLRETRSAQQRGKLVSGLHTRKMLETRNT
;
A
#
# COMPACT_ATOMS: atom_id res chain seq x y z
N MET A 1 0.00 -60.42 -2.91
CA MET A 1 0.63 -59.38 -3.76
C MET A 1 -0.16 -58.10 -3.55
N PHE A 2 0.35 -57.20 -2.72
CA PHE A 2 -0.21 -55.85 -2.55
C PHE A 2 0.59 -54.92 -3.45
N SER A 3 -0.07 -54.30 -4.41
CA SER A 3 0.51 -53.28 -5.27
C SER A 3 0.69 -52.00 -4.44
N PRO A 4 1.86 -51.35 -4.44
CA PRO A 4 1.99 -50.03 -3.82
C PRO A 4 1.24 -49.01 -4.68
N GLY A 5 0.47 -48.14 -4.03
CA GLY A 5 -0.19 -47.01 -4.67
C GLY A 5 0.84 -46.00 -5.22
N PRO A 6 0.44 -45.13 -6.17
CA PRO A 6 1.35 -44.17 -6.74
C PRO A 6 1.80 -43.18 -5.66
N GLU A 7 3.10 -43.19 -5.37
CA GLU A 7 3.75 -42.14 -4.60
C GLU A 7 3.50 -40.80 -5.29
N GLU A 8 2.82 -39.89 -4.60
CA GLU A 8 2.73 -38.49 -4.98
C GLU A 8 4.16 -37.97 -5.14
N HIS A 9 4.58 -37.78 -6.39
CA HIS A 9 5.81 -37.08 -6.72
C HIS A 9 5.73 -35.68 -6.11
N CYS A 10 6.45 -35.51 -5.00
CA CYS A 10 6.71 -34.22 -4.39
C CYS A 10 7.35 -33.33 -5.46
N ALA A 11 6.60 -32.34 -5.95
CA ALA A 11 7.06 -31.44 -6.99
C ALA A 11 8.39 -30.79 -6.54
N PRO A 12 9.37 -30.61 -7.45
CA PRO A 12 10.69 -30.12 -7.08
C PRO A 12 10.56 -28.75 -6.39
N ASN A 13 11.35 -28.54 -5.33
CA ASN A 13 11.53 -27.28 -4.61
C ASN A 13 11.74 -26.11 -5.59
N LYS A 14 10.65 -25.52 -6.09
CA LYS A 14 10.71 -24.28 -6.85
C LYS A 14 10.99 -23.18 -5.86
N GLU A 15 12.06 -22.44 -6.08
CA GLU A 15 12.34 -21.24 -5.30
C GLU A 15 11.09 -20.33 -5.28
N PRO A 16 10.77 -19.73 -4.12
CA PRO A 16 9.61 -18.87 -4.02
C PRO A 16 9.80 -17.66 -4.94
N VAL A 17 8.81 -17.41 -5.81
CA VAL A 17 8.85 -16.29 -6.76
C VAL A 17 9.00 -14.97 -5.99
N LYS A 18 10.08 -14.23 -6.26
CA LYS A 18 10.33 -12.90 -5.69
C LYS A 18 9.75 -11.82 -6.62
N TYR A 19 8.82 -11.02 -6.10
CA TYR A 19 8.24 -9.89 -6.83
C TYR A 19 9.19 -8.69 -6.86
N GLY A 20 9.96 -8.48 -5.79
CA GLY A 20 10.85 -7.33 -5.66
C GLY A 20 11.31 -7.11 -4.23
N GLU A 21 11.82 -5.92 -3.93
CA GLU A 21 12.35 -5.55 -2.62
C GLU A 21 12.11 -4.07 -2.31
N LEU A 22 11.72 -3.77 -1.07
CA LEU A 22 11.67 -2.42 -0.52
C LEU A 22 12.89 -2.18 0.36
N VAL A 23 13.50 -1.00 0.23
CA VAL A 23 14.65 -0.58 1.03
C VAL A 23 14.35 0.76 1.68
N VAL A 24 14.61 0.88 2.98
CA VAL A 24 14.49 2.15 3.70
C VAL A 24 15.77 2.96 3.49
N LEU A 25 15.62 4.12 2.87
CA LEU A 25 16.73 5.04 2.64
C LEU A 25 17.04 5.86 3.90
N GLY A 26 18.28 6.34 4.01
CA GLY A 26 18.73 7.22 5.11
C GLY A 26 19.41 6.53 6.28
N TYR A 27 19.65 5.21 6.21
CA TYR A 27 20.28 4.44 7.27
C TYR A 27 21.50 3.61 6.82
N ASN A 28 22.11 3.92 5.67
CA ASN A 28 23.29 3.22 5.13
C ASN A 28 23.19 1.68 5.13
N GLY A 29 21.97 1.14 4.96
CA GLY A 29 21.72 -0.29 4.88
C GLY A 29 21.41 -1.01 6.20
N ALA A 30 21.37 -0.32 7.36
CA ALA A 30 20.99 -0.93 8.63
C ALA A 30 20.26 0.08 9.55
N LEU A 31 19.13 -0.31 10.14
CA LEU A 31 18.40 0.57 11.07
C LEU A 31 19.24 0.85 12.34
N PRO A 32 19.10 2.02 13.00
CA PRO A 32 19.90 2.39 14.18
C PRO A 32 19.83 1.38 15.32
N ASN A 33 18.66 0.76 15.52
CA ASN A 33 18.44 -0.24 16.58
C ASN A 33 18.50 -1.70 16.06
N GLY A 34 19.05 -1.87 14.86
CA GLY A 34 19.06 -3.13 14.12
C GLY A 34 17.69 -3.54 13.58
N ASP A 35 17.70 -4.58 12.74
CA ASP A 35 16.49 -5.19 12.20
C ASP A 35 15.85 -6.12 13.25
N ARG A 36 14.56 -5.94 13.54
CA ARG A 36 13.80 -6.74 14.53
C ARG A 36 12.41 -7.09 14.00
N GLY A 37 12.13 -8.38 13.86
CA GLY A 37 10.82 -8.86 13.43
C GLY A 37 10.43 -8.28 12.07
N ARG A 38 9.34 -7.50 12.01
CA ARG A 38 8.87 -6.81 10.79
C ARG A 38 9.46 -5.42 10.57
N ARG A 39 10.22 -4.90 11.54
CA ARG A 39 10.94 -3.64 11.44
C ARG A 39 12.33 -3.94 10.88
N LYS A 40 12.55 -3.68 9.60
CA LYS A 40 13.80 -3.99 8.91
C LYS A 40 14.24 -2.84 8.02
N SER A 41 15.52 -2.80 7.67
CA SER A 41 16.06 -1.88 6.66
C SER A 41 15.67 -2.30 5.24
N ARG A 42 15.39 -3.60 5.03
CA ARG A 42 15.03 -4.20 3.74
C ARG A 42 13.89 -5.21 3.89
N PHE A 43 13.02 -5.28 2.90
CA PHE A 43 11.87 -6.19 2.88
C PHE A 43 11.63 -6.74 1.48
N ALA A 44 11.92 -8.03 1.30
CA ALA A 44 11.66 -8.75 0.06
C ALA A 44 10.19 -9.19 -0.02
N LEU A 45 9.55 -8.92 -1.16
CA LEU A 45 8.18 -9.34 -1.43
C LEU A 45 8.23 -10.66 -2.21
N TYR A 46 7.68 -11.72 -1.64
CA TYR A 46 7.58 -13.04 -2.29
C TYR A 46 6.14 -13.41 -2.53
N LYS A 47 5.88 -14.15 -3.60
CA LYS A 47 4.58 -14.77 -3.87
C LYS A 47 4.12 -15.57 -2.67
N ARG A 48 2.95 -15.23 -2.14
CA ARG A 48 2.40 -15.89 -0.97
C ARG A 48 1.91 -17.29 -1.33
N PRO A 49 1.93 -18.25 -0.39
CA PRO A 49 1.36 -19.57 -0.60
C PRO A 49 -0.11 -19.52 -1.03
N LYS A 50 -0.89 -18.63 -0.41
CA LYS A 50 -2.28 -18.33 -0.77
C LYS A 50 -2.42 -16.86 -1.10
N ALA A 51 -3.19 -16.56 -2.14
CA ALA A 51 -3.52 -15.19 -2.53
C ALA A 51 -4.18 -14.48 -1.35
N ASN A 52 -3.81 -13.22 -1.12
CA ASN A 52 -4.44 -12.36 -0.12
C ASN A 52 -4.85 -11.01 -0.70
N GLY A 53 -4.76 -10.85 -2.01
CA GLY A 53 -5.23 -9.67 -2.72
C GLY A 53 -6.72 -9.44 -2.54
N VAL A 54 -7.13 -8.20 -2.77
CA VAL A 54 -8.52 -7.76 -2.71
C VAL A 54 -8.83 -6.78 -3.82
N LYS A 55 -10.08 -6.77 -4.28
CA LYS A 55 -10.58 -5.88 -5.32
C LYS A 55 -11.93 -5.25 -4.96
N PRO A 56 -12.22 -4.03 -5.46
CA PRO A 56 -13.51 -3.37 -5.21
C PRO A 56 -14.69 -4.26 -5.60
N SER A 57 -15.77 -4.18 -4.82
CA SER A 57 -17.00 -4.94 -4.98
C SER A 57 -18.21 -4.02 -4.77
N THR A 58 -19.19 -4.43 -3.97
CA THR A 58 -20.42 -3.71 -3.65
C THR A 58 -20.14 -2.32 -3.06
N VAL A 59 -20.97 -1.35 -3.44
CA VAL A 59 -20.95 0.01 -2.88
C VAL A 59 -22.23 0.24 -2.07
N HIS A 60 -22.08 0.70 -0.84
CA HIS A 60 -23.18 1.06 0.05
C HIS A 60 -23.14 2.54 0.37
N VAL A 61 -24.29 3.21 0.23
CA VAL A 61 -24.46 4.59 0.71
C VAL A 61 -25.26 4.53 1.99
N ILE A 62 -24.67 5.00 3.09
CA ILE A 62 -25.18 4.81 4.44
C ILE A 62 -25.35 6.16 5.12
N SER A 63 -26.51 6.35 5.75
CA SER A 63 -26.85 7.60 6.42
C SER A 63 -26.50 7.63 7.91
N THR A 64 -26.25 6.47 8.52
CA THR A 64 -26.00 6.33 9.97
C THR A 64 -24.66 5.66 10.28
N PRO A 65 -23.89 6.16 11.28
CA PRO A 65 -22.62 5.56 11.68
C PRO A 65 -22.72 4.11 12.17
N GLN A 66 -23.82 3.72 12.82
CA GLN A 66 -24.00 2.34 13.29
C GLN A 66 -24.06 1.33 12.14
N ALA A 67 -24.73 1.69 11.03
CA ALA A 67 -24.82 0.82 9.85
C ALA A 67 -23.48 0.69 9.12
N SER A 68 -22.64 1.73 9.12
CA SER A 68 -21.28 1.64 8.57
C SER A 68 -20.41 0.62 9.33
N LYS A 69 -20.47 0.61 10.67
CA LYS A 69 -19.78 -0.40 11.48
C LYS A 69 -20.27 -1.81 11.20
N ALA A 70 -21.59 -2.00 11.02
CA ALA A 70 -22.17 -3.31 10.74
C ALA A 70 -21.68 -3.93 9.41
N ILE A 71 -21.44 -3.10 8.38
CA ILE A 71 -20.90 -3.57 7.10
C ILE A 71 -19.43 -3.98 7.24
N SER A 72 -18.61 -3.18 7.94
CA SER A 72 -17.20 -3.51 8.19
C SER A 72 -17.01 -4.81 8.97
N CYS A 73 -18.01 -5.24 9.76
CA CYS A 73 -17.92 -6.45 10.59
C CYS A 73 -18.14 -7.77 9.83
N LYS A 74 -18.46 -7.76 8.53
CA LYS A 74 -18.72 -8.99 7.75
C LYS A 74 -17.46 -9.81 7.41
N GLY A 75 -16.30 -9.43 7.95
CA GLY A 75 -15.03 -10.13 7.72
C GLY A 75 -14.40 -9.87 6.34
N GLN A 76 -15.04 -9.07 5.50
CA GLN A 76 -14.50 -8.56 4.24
C GLN A 76 -13.71 -7.27 4.47
N HIS A 77 -12.87 -6.91 3.49
CA HIS A 77 -12.19 -5.62 3.54
C HIS A 77 -13.16 -4.52 3.10
N SER A 78 -12.96 -3.30 3.57
CA SER A 78 -13.78 -2.16 3.16
C SER A 78 -13.01 -0.84 3.13
N ILE A 79 -13.49 0.11 2.34
CA ILE A 79 -13.06 1.50 2.39
C ILE A 79 -14.26 2.38 2.69
N SER A 80 -14.14 3.15 3.76
CA SER A 80 -15.20 4.02 4.27
C SER A 80 -14.86 5.48 3.94
N TYR A 81 -15.66 6.10 3.08
CA TYR A 81 -15.57 7.50 2.68
C TYR A 81 -16.66 8.30 3.41
N THR A 82 -16.30 8.94 4.52
CA THR A 82 -17.25 9.78 5.30
C THR A 82 -17.38 11.14 4.65
N LEU A 83 -18.43 11.33 3.85
CA LEU A 83 -18.76 12.57 3.14
C LEU A 83 -19.25 13.66 4.09
N SER A 84 -20.08 13.29 5.07
CA SER A 84 -20.58 14.17 6.13
C SER A 84 -20.97 13.34 7.35
N ARG A 85 -21.39 14.01 8.43
CA ARG A 85 -21.93 13.36 9.65
C ARG A 85 -23.08 12.38 9.36
N ASN A 86 -23.82 12.62 8.27
CA ASN A 86 -25.03 11.88 7.91
C ASN A 86 -24.86 11.09 6.61
N GLN A 87 -23.65 10.99 6.06
CA GLN A 87 -23.43 10.25 4.82
C GLN A 87 -22.02 9.67 4.76
N THR A 88 -21.96 8.34 4.70
CA THR A 88 -20.73 7.58 4.46
C THR A 88 -20.97 6.62 3.30
N VAL A 89 -20.05 6.62 2.34
CA VAL A 89 -20.02 5.61 1.27
C VAL A 89 -19.04 4.53 1.71
N VAL A 90 -19.49 3.28 1.78
CA VAL A 90 -18.64 2.12 2.09
C VAL A 90 -18.50 1.28 0.82
N VAL A 91 -17.27 1.09 0.37
CA VAL A 91 -16.95 0.19 -0.74
C VAL A 91 -16.41 -1.10 -0.15
N GLU A 92 -17.12 -2.20 -0.34
CA GLU A 92 -16.66 -3.54 0.04
C GLU A 92 -15.54 -3.99 -0.92
N TYR A 93 -14.60 -4.76 -0.39
CA TYR A 93 -13.49 -5.36 -1.13
C TYR A 93 -13.52 -6.86 -0.92
N THR A 94 -13.69 -7.58 -2.04
CA THR A 94 -13.74 -9.05 -2.05
C THR A 94 -12.36 -9.63 -2.35
N HIS A 95 -12.21 -10.93 -2.10
CA HIS A 95 -10.97 -11.65 -2.38
C HIS A 95 -10.62 -11.59 -3.86
N ASP A 96 -9.35 -11.31 -4.15
CA ASP A 96 -8.77 -11.39 -5.47
C ASP A 96 -7.72 -12.50 -5.52
N LYS A 97 -8.02 -13.56 -6.28
CA LYS A 97 -7.18 -14.75 -6.39
C LYS A 97 -5.90 -14.51 -7.18
N ASP A 98 -5.87 -13.43 -7.97
CA ASP A 98 -4.83 -13.14 -8.95
C ASP A 98 -3.76 -12.17 -8.41
N THR A 99 -3.91 -11.67 -7.17
CA THR A 99 -2.97 -10.71 -6.58
C THR A 99 -2.56 -11.08 -5.16
N ASP A 100 -1.37 -10.61 -4.77
CA ASP A 100 -0.90 -10.58 -3.39
C ASP A 100 -0.81 -9.12 -2.91
N MET A 101 -1.16 -8.88 -1.65
CA MET A 101 -1.09 -7.57 -1.01
C MET A 101 -0.09 -7.59 0.15
N PHE A 102 0.69 -6.51 0.24
CA PHE A 102 1.64 -6.24 1.31
C PHE A 102 1.40 -4.84 1.85
N GLN A 103 1.33 -4.66 3.17
CA GLN A 103 1.08 -3.34 3.76
C GLN A 103 2.30 -2.80 4.49
N VAL A 104 2.53 -1.50 4.30
CA VAL A 104 3.60 -0.75 4.94
C VAL A 104 2.99 0.30 5.86
N GLY A 105 3.57 0.50 7.04
CA GLY A 105 3.13 1.54 7.97
C GLY A 105 3.92 1.53 9.26
N ARG A 106 3.65 2.49 10.16
CA ARG A 106 4.33 2.54 11.46
C ARG A 106 3.73 1.62 12.52
N SER A 107 2.51 1.11 12.29
CA SER A 107 1.86 0.23 13.27
C SER A 107 2.58 -1.12 13.32
N THR A 108 2.66 -1.70 14.52
CA THR A 108 3.12 -3.08 14.73
C THR A 108 1.96 -4.07 14.73
N GLU A 109 0.73 -3.65 14.44
CA GLU A 109 -0.42 -4.53 14.33
C GLU A 109 -0.24 -5.56 13.20
N SER A 110 -0.94 -6.69 13.31
CA SER A 110 -0.79 -7.83 12.38
C SER A 110 -1.01 -7.51 10.90
N PRO A 111 -1.85 -6.54 10.47
CA PRO A 111 -2.03 -6.25 9.05
C PRO A 111 -0.81 -5.62 8.36
N ILE A 112 0.20 -5.17 9.11
CA ILE A 112 1.42 -4.56 8.55
C ILE A 112 2.46 -5.64 8.27
N ASP A 113 2.91 -5.76 7.03
CA ASP A 113 3.99 -6.67 6.66
C ASP A 113 5.36 -6.05 6.91
N PHE A 114 5.49 -4.76 6.63
CA PHE A 114 6.74 -4.01 6.75
C PHE A 114 6.58 -2.76 7.63
N VAL A 115 7.21 -2.78 8.80
CA VAL A 115 7.11 -1.70 9.79
C VAL A 115 8.18 -0.65 9.52
N VAL A 116 7.74 0.57 9.19
CA VAL A 116 8.62 1.72 8.92
C VAL A 116 8.40 2.81 9.96
N THR A 117 9.48 3.31 10.53
CA THR A 117 9.50 4.43 11.49
C THR A 117 10.16 5.65 10.86
N ASP A 118 9.92 6.83 11.42
CA ASP A 118 10.51 8.07 10.91
C ASP A 118 12.04 7.98 10.89
N THR A 119 12.63 8.46 9.78
CA THR A 119 14.07 8.52 9.60
C THR A 119 14.66 9.60 10.50
N ILE A 120 15.64 9.22 11.32
CA ILE A 120 16.44 10.18 12.09
C ILE A 120 17.54 10.67 11.15
N SER A 121 17.59 11.98 10.89
CA SER A 121 18.66 12.58 10.09
C SER A 121 20.02 12.31 10.73
N GLY A 122 21.01 11.86 9.96
CA GLY A 122 22.33 11.45 10.48
C GLY A 122 23.13 12.53 11.23
N SER A 123 22.71 13.80 11.19
CA SER A 123 23.30 14.88 11.99
C SER A 123 22.79 14.95 13.43
N GLN A 124 21.80 14.14 13.80
CA GLN A 124 21.15 14.09 15.13
C GLN A 124 21.50 12.79 15.88
N ASN A 125 22.73 12.26 15.69
CA ASN A 125 23.27 11.14 16.47
C ASN A 125 23.70 11.57 17.89
N ASN A 126 22.88 12.38 18.57
CA ASN A 126 22.89 12.43 20.03
C ASN A 126 21.82 11.44 20.49
N ASP A 127 22.16 10.57 21.45
CA ASP A 127 21.34 9.47 21.99
C ASP A 127 19.94 9.87 22.54
N GLU A 128 19.53 11.13 22.40
CA GLU A 128 18.29 11.71 22.93
C GLU A 128 17.38 12.37 21.88
N ALA A 129 17.67 12.28 20.57
CA ALA A 129 16.72 12.74 19.55
C ALA A 129 15.52 11.78 19.42
N GLN A 130 14.72 11.69 20.48
CA GLN A 130 13.49 10.92 20.51
C GLN A 130 12.50 11.60 19.55
N ILE A 131 12.16 10.93 18.45
CA ILE A 131 11.08 11.40 17.57
C ILE A 131 9.78 11.32 18.38
N THR A 132 9.38 12.45 18.96
CA THR A 132 8.18 12.55 19.79
C THR A 132 6.90 12.54 18.96
N GLN A 133 6.99 12.90 17.68
CA GLN A 133 5.85 12.97 16.76
C GLN A 133 6.19 12.33 15.42
N SER A 134 5.54 11.21 15.13
CA SER A 134 5.63 10.51 13.85
C SER A 134 4.69 11.11 12.82
N THR A 135 5.19 11.36 11.62
CA THR A 135 4.36 11.82 10.49
C THR A 135 3.91 10.67 9.58
N ILE A 136 4.43 9.47 9.82
CA ILE A 136 4.10 8.25 9.08
C ILE A 136 2.75 7.70 9.55
N SER A 137 1.90 7.35 8.59
CA SER A 137 0.61 6.74 8.90
C SER A 137 0.76 5.34 9.51
N ARG A 138 -0.15 4.96 10.42
CA ARG A 138 -0.20 3.62 11.02
C ARG A 138 -0.29 2.52 9.96
N PHE A 139 -1.13 2.74 8.95
CA PHE A 139 -1.33 1.91 7.76
C PHE A 139 -1.16 2.80 6.53
N ALA A 140 0.06 2.91 6.02
CA ALA A 140 0.46 3.99 5.12
C ALA A 140 0.16 3.70 3.65
N CYS A 141 0.52 2.52 3.16
CA CYS A 141 0.27 2.12 1.78
C CYS A 141 0.15 0.60 1.64
N ARG A 142 -0.33 0.19 0.47
CA ARG A 142 -0.36 -1.20 0.01
C ARG A 142 0.49 -1.32 -1.24
N ILE A 143 1.32 -2.35 -1.30
CA ILE A 143 1.94 -2.85 -2.53
C ILE A 143 1.15 -4.09 -2.94
N VAL A 144 0.57 -4.06 -4.14
CA VAL A 144 -0.21 -5.16 -4.70
C VAL A 144 0.53 -5.69 -5.92
N CYS A 145 0.88 -6.97 -5.90
CA CYS A 145 1.61 -7.64 -6.97
C CYS A 145 0.71 -8.64 -7.68
N ASP A 146 0.78 -8.68 -9.00
CA ASP A 146 0.14 -9.73 -9.79
C ASP A 146 0.83 -11.08 -9.50
N ARG A 147 0.03 -12.14 -9.30
CA ARG A 147 0.54 -13.49 -8.99
C ARG A 147 1.02 -14.24 -10.23
N ASN A 148 0.76 -13.71 -11.42
CA ASN A 148 1.14 -14.27 -12.71
C ASN A 148 2.07 -13.29 -13.44
N GLU A 149 2.88 -13.80 -14.37
CA GLU A 149 3.79 -12.97 -15.17
C GLU A 149 3.01 -11.82 -15.87
N PRO A 150 3.59 -10.60 -15.95
CA PRO A 150 4.97 -10.24 -15.57
C PRO A 150 5.13 -9.84 -14.09
N TYR A 151 4.20 -10.23 -13.22
CA TYR A 151 4.23 -9.96 -11.77
C TYR A 151 4.22 -8.47 -11.42
N THR A 152 3.52 -7.66 -12.21
CA THR A 152 3.47 -6.21 -12.04
C THR A 152 3.10 -5.83 -10.62
N ALA A 153 3.96 -5.03 -9.98
CA ALA A 153 3.70 -4.42 -8.69
C ALA A 153 2.98 -3.08 -8.88
N ARG A 154 2.08 -2.74 -7.97
CA ARG A 154 1.32 -1.48 -7.95
C ARG A 154 1.25 -0.96 -6.52
N ILE A 155 1.30 0.36 -6.35
CA ILE A 155 1.18 1.01 -5.05
C ILE A 155 -0.18 1.71 -4.91
N PHE A 156 -0.77 1.62 -3.73
CA PHE A 156 -2.02 2.29 -3.36
C PHE A 156 -1.82 3.02 -2.05
N ALA A 157 -2.40 4.21 -1.91
CA ALA A 157 -2.39 4.90 -0.63
C ALA A 157 -3.30 4.20 0.40
N ALA A 158 -2.96 4.38 1.67
CA ALA A 158 -3.55 3.73 2.83
C ALA A 158 -3.35 2.20 2.88
N GLY A 159 -3.41 1.65 4.09
CA GLY A 159 -3.56 0.22 4.34
C GLY A 159 -4.79 -0.06 5.20
N PHE A 160 -5.34 -1.26 5.07
CA PHE A 160 -6.42 -1.75 5.90
C PHE A 160 -5.94 -1.97 7.33
N ASP A 161 -6.75 -1.52 8.28
CA ASP A 161 -6.49 -1.71 9.70
C ASP A 161 -6.86 -3.12 10.18
N SER A 162 -6.75 -3.37 11.49
CA SER A 162 -7.11 -4.66 12.10
C SER A 162 -8.59 -5.02 11.97
N SER A 163 -9.45 -4.04 11.64
CA SER A 163 -10.87 -4.26 11.30
C SER A 163 -11.08 -4.48 9.79
N LYS A 164 -9.98 -4.64 9.03
CA LYS A 164 -9.96 -4.75 7.57
C LYS A 164 -10.51 -3.52 6.85
N ASN A 165 -10.45 -2.34 7.48
CA ASN A 165 -11.04 -1.13 6.94
C ASN A 165 -9.99 -0.03 6.67
N ILE A 166 -10.20 0.74 5.60
CA ILE A 166 -9.55 2.04 5.38
C ILE A 166 -10.58 3.12 5.67
N PHE A 167 -10.25 4.06 6.56
CA PHE A 167 -11.13 5.16 6.92
C PHE A 167 -10.64 6.49 6.35
N LEU A 168 -11.44 7.10 5.48
CA LEU A 168 -11.27 8.47 5.01
C LEU A 168 -12.34 9.37 5.64
N GLY A 169 -11.93 10.14 6.65
CA GLY A 169 -12.82 11.03 7.37
C GLY A 169 -13.27 12.27 6.58
N GLU A 170 -14.07 13.12 7.22
CA GLU A 170 -14.65 14.33 6.63
C GLU A 170 -13.59 15.27 6.03
N LYS A 171 -12.41 15.38 6.67
CA LYS A 171 -11.31 16.26 6.23
C LYS A 171 -10.47 15.70 5.07
N ALA A 172 -10.63 14.42 4.73
CA ALA A 172 -9.88 13.81 3.63
C ALA A 172 -10.47 14.24 2.28
N ALA A 173 -9.59 14.51 1.31
CA ALA A 173 -9.98 14.76 -0.08
C ALA A 173 -10.58 13.49 -0.68
N LYS A 174 -11.80 13.59 -1.21
CA LYS A 174 -12.56 12.46 -1.75
C LYS A 174 -13.54 12.94 -2.80
N TRP A 175 -13.71 12.14 -3.84
CA TRP A 175 -14.51 12.51 -5.02
C TRP A 175 -14.99 11.24 -5.72
N LYS A 176 -15.95 11.41 -6.63
CA LYS A 176 -16.23 10.39 -7.65
C LYS A 176 -15.33 10.64 -8.86
N ASN A 177 -14.65 9.61 -9.33
CA ASN A 177 -13.86 9.68 -10.55
C ASN A 177 -14.79 9.71 -11.78
N PRO A 178 -14.27 9.93 -13.01
CA PRO A 178 -15.09 9.97 -14.23
C PRO A 178 -15.93 8.70 -14.46
N ASP A 179 -15.46 7.54 -13.97
CA ASP A 179 -16.18 6.26 -14.06
C ASP A 179 -17.27 6.11 -12.97
N GLY A 180 -17.44 7.11 -12.11
CA GLY A 180 -18.44 7.13 -11.04
C GLY A 180 -18.01 6.43 -9.75
N HIS A 181 -16.79 5.87 -9.69
CA HIS A 181 -16.24 5.22 -8.50
C HIS A 181 -15.72 6.25 -7.49
N MET A 182 -15.89 5.96 -6.20
CA MET A 182 -15.30 6.78 -5.15
C MET A 182 -13.78 6.58 -5.09
N ASP A 183 -13.07 7.68 -4.90
CA ASP A 183 -11.64 7.70 -4.62
C ASP A 183 -11.32 8.81 -3.60
N GLY A 184 -10.09 8.82 -3.10
CA GLY A 184 -9.64 9.86 -2.19
C GLY A 184 -8.15 9.80 -1.88
N LEU A 185 -7.68 10.78 -1.12
CA LEU A 185 -6.31 10.89 -0.65
C LEU A 185 -6.25 10.75 0.86
N THR A 186 -5.19 10.11 1.36
CA THR A 186 -4.87 10.12 2.79
C THR A 186 -4.47 11.53 3.22
N THR A 187 -4.56 11.84 4.52
CA THR A 187 -4.29 13.20 5.03
C THR A 187 -2.92 13.74 4.56
N ASN A 188 -1.84 12.97 4.72
CA ASN A 188 -0.47 13.39 4.38
C ASN A 188 0.01 12.96 2.98
N GLY A 189 -0.80 12.16 2.27
CA GLY A 189 -0.46 11.63 0.95
C GLY A 189 0.57 10.49 0.97
N VAL A 190 0.58 9.70 -0.11
CA VAL A 190 1.66 8.76 -0.45
C VAL A 190 2.24 9.25 -1.77
N LEU A 191 3.54 9.57 -1.77
CA LEU A 191 4.22 10.14 -2.92
C LEU A 191 5.15 9.13 -3.57
N VAL A 192 5.21 9.15 -4.90
CA VAL A 192 6.06 8.27 -5.70
C VAL A 192 6.78 9.09 -6.75
N MET A 193 8.06 8.77 -6.98
CA MET A 193 8.88 9.33 -8.05
C MET A 193 9.58 8.19 -8.77
N HIS A 194 9.46 8.16 -10.09
CA HIS A 194 10.25 7.26 -10.94
C HIS A 194 11.42 8.06 -11.51
N PRO A 195 12.67 7.72 -11.18
CA PRO A 195 13.82 8.34 -11.81
C PRO A 195 13.78 8.16 -13.33
N ARG A 196 14.22 9.18 -14.07
CA ARG A 196 14.39 9.08 -15.52
C ARG A 196 15.73 8.39 -15.79
N GLY A 197 15.74 7.37 -16.64
CA GLY A 197 16.94 6.55 -16.89
C GLY A 197 17.12 5.36 -15.93
N GLY A 198 16.16 5.09 -15.04
CA GLY A 198 16.21 3.95 -14.13
C GLY A 198 17.08 4.22 -12.89
N PHE A 199 17.77 3.19 -12.39
CA PHE A 199 18.74 3.31 -11.28
C PHE A 199 20.16 3.08 -11.83
N THR A 200 20.64 4.05 -12.59
CA THR A 200 21.94 4.08 -13.27
C THR A 200 22.71 5.36 -12.89
N GLU A 201 23.98 5.49 -13.30
CA GLU A 201 24.75 6.70 -13.03
C GLU A 201 24.21 7.93 -13.78
N GLU A 202 23.55 7.71 -14.92
CA GLU A 202 22.94 8.75 -15.75
C GLU A 202 21.54 9.16 -15.27
N SER A 203 21.04 8.53 -14.20
CA SER A 203 19.69 8.76 -13.69
C SER A 203 19.44 10.21 -13.33
N GLN A 204 18.35 10.75 -13.87
CA GLN A 204 17.87 12.08 -13.56
C GLN A 204 16.67 12.02 -12.62
N PRO A 205 16.49 13.02 -11.75
CA PRO A 205 15.31 13.08 -10.90
C PRO A 205 14.04 13.05 -11.75
N GLY A 206 13.09 12.23 -11.29
CA GLY A 206 11.74 12.19 -11.82
C GLY A 206 10.88 13.31 -11.25
N VAL A 207 9.58 13.23 -11.54
CA VAL A 207 8.59 14.13 -10.95
C VAL A 207 7.83 13.37 -9.86
N TRP A 208 7.75 13.95 -8.68
CA TRP A 208 6.92 13.42 -7.60
C TRP A 208 5.43 13.51 -7.96
N ARG A 209 4.73 12.42 -7.70
CA ARG A 209 3.28 12.28 -7.88
C ARG A 209 2.65 11.75 -6.61
N GLU A 210 1.41 12.13 -6.38
CA GLU A 210 0.61 11.62 -5.28
C GLU A 210 -0.27 10.47 -5.77
N ILE A 211 -0.30 9.39 -5.00
CA ILE A 211 -1.09 8.19 -5.31
C ILE A 211 -2.36 8.21 -4.47
N SER A 212 -3.49 7.92 -5.10
CA SER A 212 -4.78 7.83 -4.42
C SER A 212 -5.00 6.48 -3.74
N VAL A 213 -6.07 6.39 -2.95
CA VAL A 213 -6.46 5.14 -2.29
C VAL A 213 -6.88 4.06 -3.29
N CYS A 214 -7.42 4.45 -4.45
CA CYS A 214 -7.74 3.54 -5.55
C CYS A 214 -6.60 3.39 -6.59
N GLY A 215 -5.45 4.04 -6.38
CA GLY A 215 -4.23 3.82 -7.18
C GLY A 215 -4.08 4.72 -8.41
N ASP A 216 -4.89 5.77 -8.51
CA ASP A 216 -4.77 6.82 -9.52
C ASP A 216 -3.64 7.79 -9.17
N VAL A 217 -3.10 8.44 -10.20
CA VAL A 217 -1.91 9.29 -10.12
C VAL A 217 -2.29 10.76 -10.26
N TYR A 218 -1.91 11.56 -9.28
CA TYR A 218 -2.16 12.99 -9.24
C TYR A 218 -0.85 13.78 -9.18
N THR A 219 -0.87 15.03 -9.66
CA THR A 219 0.18 15.99 -9.32
C THR A 219 0.20 16.22 -7.82
N LEU A 220 1.29 16.79 -7.30
CA LEU A 220 1.33 17.23 -5.91
C LEU A 220 0.22 18.26 -5.64
N ARG A 221 -0.22 18.29 -4.38
CA ARG A 221 -0.99 19.41 -3.82
C ARG A 221 -0.10 20.64 -3.73
N GLU A 222 -0.72 21.80 -3.54
CA GLU A 222 0.02 23.07 -3.34
C GLU A 222 0.93 23.00 -2.11
N THR A 223 0.40 22.48 -0.99
CA THR A 223 1.17 22.19 0.21
C THR A 223 0.88 20.78 0.72
N ARG A 224 1.83 20.18 1.43
CA ARG A 224 1.64 18.85 2.02
C ARG A 224 0.46 18.91 3.00
N SER A 225 -0.42 17.92 2.91
CA SER A 225 -1.64 17.82 3.72
C SER A 225 -2.75 18.84 3.41
N ALA A 226 -2.62 19.64 2.35
CA ALA A 226 -3.72 20.49 1.87
C ALA A 226 -4.95 19.64 1.52
N GLN A 227 -6.16 20.17 1.74
CA GLN A 227 -7.40 19.45 1.40
C GLN A 227 -7.64 19.38 -0.12
N GLN A 228 -7.07 20.31 -0.87
CA GLN A 228 -7.20 20.35 -2.31
C GLN A 228 -6.27 19.32 -2.96
N ARG A 229 -6.86 18.38 -3.72
CA ARG A 229 -6.11 17.42 -4.54
C ARG A 229 -5.37 18.12 -5.68
N GLY A 230 -4.28 17.51 -6.13
CA GLY A 230 -3.64 17.87 -7.40
C GLY A 230 -4.50 17.51 -8.62
N LYS A 231 -3.95 17.76 -9.81
CA LYS A 231 -4.58 17.42 -11.09
C LYS A 231 -4.37 15.94 -11.40
N LEU A 232 -5.40 15.27 -11.92
CA LEU A 232 -5.28 13.89 -12.41
C LEU A 232 -4.29 13.86 -13.57
N VAL A 233 -3.37 12.89 -13.54
CA VAL A 233 -2.40 12.67 -14.62
C VAL A 233 -2.92 11.51 -15.48
N SER A 234 -3.65 11.83 -16.55
CA SER A 234 -4.20 10.84 -17.48
C SER A 234 -3.08 10.04 -18.18
N GLY A 235 -3.33 8.75 -18.41
CA GLY A 235 -2.38 7.85 -19.08
C GLY A 235 -1.27 7.25 -18.21
N LEU A 236 -1.08 7.76 -16.98
CA LEU A 236 -0.22 7.17 -15.96
C LEU A 236 -1.08 6.40 -14.96
N HIS A 237 -1.24 5.10 -15.18
CA HIS A 237 -1.69 4.18 -14.14
C HIS A 237 -0.46 3.66 -13.39
N THR A 238 -0.62 3.29 -12.13
CA THR A 238 0.42 2.55 -11.36
C THR A 238 0.91 1.29 -12.08
N ARG A 239 0.15 0.77 -13.07
CA ARG A 239 0.58 -0.30 -14.01
C ARG A 239 1.87 -0.01 -14.78
N LYS A 240 2.21 1.24 -15.10
CA LYS A 240 3.43 1.62 -15.84
C LYS A 240 4.57 2.14 -14.95
N MET A 241 4.36 2.10 -13.64
CA MET A 241 5.23 2.79 -12.69
C MET A 241 6.33 1.87 -12.15
N LEU A 242 6.04 0.60 -11.89
CA LEU A 242 7.01 -0.34 -11.31
C LEU A 242 7.61 -1.33 -12.34
N GLU A 243 7.37 -1.14 -13.64
CA GLU A 243 8.09 -1.86 -14.68
C GLU A 243 9.53 -1.34 -14.77
N THR A 244 10.43 -1.91 -13.96
CA THR A 244 11.83 -2.04 -14.37
C THR A 244 11.82 -2.93 -15.60
N ARG A 245 12.04 -2.34 -16.78
CA ARG A 245 12.43 -3.14 -17.94
C ARG A 245 13.71 -3.87 -17.53
N ASN A 246 13.62 -5.16 -17.26
CA ASN A 246 14.78 -6.02 -17.30
C ASN A 246 15.28 -5.99 -18.75
N THR A 247 16.30 -5.16 -19.00
CA THR A 247 17.26 -5.36 -20.09
C THR A 247 18.34 -6.29 -19.59
#